data_AF-A0A7H8LUH4-F1
#
_entry.id   AF-A0A7H8LUH4-F1
#
_cell.length_a   1.000
_cell.length_b   1.000
_cell.length_c   1.000
_cell.angle_alpha   90.00
_cell.angle_beta   90.00
_cell.angle_gamma   90.00
#
_symmetry.space_group_name_H-M   'P 1'
#
loop_
_entity.id
_entity.type
_entity.pdbx_description
1 polymer ?
#
loop_
_entity_poly.entity_id
_entity_poly.type
_entity_poly.pdbx_seq_one_letter_code
_entity_poly.pdbx_strand_id
1 'polypeptide(L)'
;MRDFPRAALRAGAAAAAAALAGTGFTGTLLTGTALAEPRRAPAWCKPGGTLSARTMPQRVKIADCDLRGRAVRGANGLTAVVPSDGTSLVAHALRTDGGAELRIRVDERAGLVTIGTRGGRAPHGRPRAFRAPASACADGAHRAGPSKWRKGTAVQWHYYAGTAGLPRGPIATGVSNMVNAHTDCNGGRFAPLPDVGARYAGQGNRPPNVTSAAACAKRDRVNTFGWLSLQSAENDVLAATCTWHLGSTTVETDMALQVRGKKWWTSGTCPAGAYSAEAVATHEAGHVFGLTHVEGIEHENLTMAPALASCDTSPTTLGKGDYDGLIALYGGR
;
A
#
# COMPACT_ATOMS: atom_id res chain seq x y z
N MET A 1 17.01 24.22 47.84
CA MET A 1 16.53 24.69 49.15
C MET A 1 15.03 24.44 49.20
N ARG A 2 14.58 23.70 50.22
CA ARG A 2 13.21 23.29 50.58
C ARG A 2 12.71 21.98 49.99
N ASP A 3 12.98 20.97 50.82
CA ASP A 3 12.44 19.63 50.91
C ASP A 3 10.99 19.55 51.44
N PHE A 4 10.46 18.32 51.29
CA PHE A 4 9.45 17.59 52.10
C PHE A 4 7.93 17.82 51.86
N PRO A 5 7.06 16.81 52.17
CA PRO A 5 7.30 15.41 52.56
C PRO A 5 6.44 14.34 51.84
N ARG A 6 6.91 13.09 51.97
CA ARG A 6 6.14 11.85 51.89
C ARG A 6 5.11 11.77 53.04
N ALA A 7 3.91 11.26 52.76
CA ALA A 7 3.04 10.66 53.78
C ALA A 7 2.65 9.25 53.35
N ALA A 8 3.08 8.29 54.16
CA ALA A 8 2.62 6.91 54.16
C ALA A 8 1.34 6.81 54.99
N LEU A 9 0.40 5.94 54.58
CA LEU A 9 -0.64 5.42 55.46
C LEU A 9 -0.69 3.89 55.36
N ARG A 10 -0.66 3.29 56.54
CA ARG A 10 -0.58 1.86 56.85
C ARG A 10 -1.98 1.28 57.06
N ALA A 11 -2.05 -0.03 56.78
CA ALA A 11 -2.67 -1.11 57.59
C ALA A 11 -4.20 -1.23 57.77
N GLY A 12 -4.64 -2.51 57.79
CA GLY A 12 -5.91 -3.03 58.33
C GLY A 12 -6.66 -3.89 57.30
N ALA A 13 -6.34 -5.18 57.10
CA ALA A 13 -6.73 -6.36 57.87
C ALA A 13 -8.25 -6.63 57.96
N ALA A 14 -8.71 -7.72 57.33
CA ALA A 14 -9.69 -8.65 57.89
C ALA A 14 -9.82 -9.89 56.99
N ALA A 15 -9.36 -11.02 57.52
CA ALA A 15 -9.70 -12.35 57.04
C ALA A 15 -11.12 -12.70 57.53
N ALA A 16 -11.93 -13.31 56.67
CA ALA A 16 -13.11 -14.04 57.10
C ALA A 16 -13.09 -15.40 56.39
N ALA A 17 -12.65 -16.41 57.14
CA ALA A 17 -12.85 -17.81 56.81
C ALA A 17 -14.30 -18.17 57.18
N ALA A 18 -15.07 -18.65 56.22
CA ALA A 18 -16.32 -19.37 56.47
C ALA A 18 -16.17 -20.78 55.90
N ALA A 19 -15.90 -21.72 56.81
CA ALA A 19 -16.02 -23.15 56.55
C ALA A 19 -17.51 -23.52 56.62
N LEU A 20 -18.04 -24.10 55.55
CA LEU A 20 -19.27 -24.87 55.57
C LEU A 20 -18.99 -26.22 54.94
N ALA A 21 -18.95 -27.24 55.80
CA ALA A 21 -18.98 -28.63 55.45
C ALA A 21 -20.39 -29.01 54.98
N GLY A 22 -20.47 -29.72 53.86
CA GLY A 22 -21.72 -30.19 53.27
C GLY A 22 -21.48 -31.40 52.38
N THR A 23 -21.56 -32.56 53.01
CA THR A 23 -21.83 -33.91 52.49
C THR A 23 -22.20 -34.08 51.01
N GLY A 24 -21.40 -34.90 50.32
CA GLY A 24 -21.83 -36.10 49.61
C GLY A 24 -22.86 -35.98 48.48
N PHE A 25 -22.38 -35.89 47.24
CA PHE A 25 -23.01 -36.53 46.08
C PHE A 25 -21.91 -36.98 45.10
N THR A 26 -21.65 -38.30 45.08
CA THR A 26 -20.92 -38.97 44.00
C THR A 26 -21.84 -39.08 42.79
N GLY A 27 -21.95 -37.99 42.02
CA GLY A 27 -22.59 -37.96 40.72
C GLY A 27 -21.53 -37.95 39.63
N THR A 28 -21.25 -39.12 39.04
CA THR A 28 -20.39 -39.30 37.88
C THR A 28 -21.07 -38.68 36.65
N LEU A 29 -21.02 -37.35 36.52
CA LEU A 29 -21.32 -36.68 35.28
C LEU A 29 -20.10 -36.80 34.38
N LEU A 30 -20.08 -37.84 33.55
CA LEU A 30 -19.35 -37.84 32.29
C LEU A 30 -19.94 -36.75 31.42
N THR A 31 -19.55 -35.48 31.66
CA THR A 31 -19.65 -34.44 30.65
C THR A 31 -18.63 -34.82 29.58
N GLY A 32 -19.09 -35.63 28.63
CA GLY A 32 -18.40 -35.85 27.38
C GLY A 32 -18.22 -34.49 26.72
N THR A 33 -17.07 -33.87 26.94
CA THR A 33 -16.55 -32.86 26.03
C THR A 33 -16.34 -33.59 24.72
N ALA A 34 -17.37 -33.59 23.87
CA ALA A 34 -17.20 -33.89 22.47
C ALA A 34 -16.17 -32.87 21.96
N LEU A 35 -14.91 -33.30 21.92
CA LEU A 35 -13.84 -32.57 21.26
C LEU A 35 -14.31 -32.48 19.81
N ALA A 36 -14.82 -31.30 19.43
CA ALA A 36 -15.22 -31.04 18.07
C ALA A 36 -14.09 -31.47 17.15
N GLU A 37 -14.37 -32.37 16.21
CA GLU A 37 -13.36 -32.84 15.27
C GLU A 37 -12.66 -31.64 14.65
N PRO A 38 -11.31 -31.64 14.57
CA PRO A 38 -10.58 -30.54 13.97
C PRO A 38 -11.11 -30.34 12.55
N ARG A 39 -11.78 -29.19 12.35
CA ARG A 39 -12.35 -28.83 11.06
C ARG A 39 -11.24 -28.88 10.03
N ARG A 40 -11.34 -29.83 9.09
CA ARG A 40 -10.32 -30.00 8.06
C ARG A 40 -10.25 -28.70 7.25
N ALA A 41 -9.05 -28.13 7.16
CA ALA A 41 -8.83 -26.92 6.39
C ALA A 41 -9.31 -27.10 4.94
N PRO A 42 -9.92 -26.08 4.32
CA PRO A 42 -10.33 -26.17 2.92
C PRO A 42 -9.17 -26.55 2.00
N ALA A 43 -9.46 -27.26 0.90
CA ALA A 43 -8.43 -27.74 -0.02
C ALA A 43 -7.57 -26.62 -0.64
N TRP A 44 -8.09 -25.38 -0.70
CA TRP A 44 -7.35 -24.20 -1.16
C TRP A 44 -6.44 -23.61 -0.07
N CYS A 45 -6.70 -23.89 1.21
CA CYS A 45 -5.90 -23.44 2.35
C CYS A 45 -4.78 -24.43 2.68
N LYS A 46 -3.96 -24.79 1.69
CA LYS A 46 -2.83 -25.71 1.92
C LYS A 46 -1.77 -25.02 2.78
N PRO A 47 -1.03 -25.73 3.65
CA PRO A 47 0.11 -25.16 4.35
C PRO A 47 1.24 -24.83 3.36
N GLY A 48 1.98 -23.75 3.64
CA GLY A 48 3.11 -23.30 2.81
C GLY A 48 2.70 -22.65 1.47
N GLY A 49 3.69 -22.08 0.80
CA GLY A 49 3.54 -21.46 -0.53
C GLY A 49 2.72 -20.17 -0.57
N THR A 50 2.65 -19.58 -1.77
CA THR A 50 1.81 -18.41 -2.07
C THR A 50 0.41 -18.88 -2.46
N LEU A 51 -0.62 -18.32 -1.81
CA LEU A 51 -2.02 -18.58 -2.13
C LEU A 51 -2.47 -17.74 -3.31
N SER A 52 -3.30 -18.29 -4.20
CA SER A 52 -3.85 -17.54 -5.33
C SER A 52 -5.23 -16.97 -4.97
N ALA A 53 -5.39 -15.65 -5.11
CA ALA A 53 -6.69 -14.98 -4.93
C ALA A 53 -7.76 -15.46 -5.93
N ARG A 54 -7.37 -16.09 -7.04
CA ARG A 54 -8.30 -16.68 -8.01
C ARG A 54 -8.91 -18.00 -7.56
N THR A 55 -8.22 -18.74 -6.70
CA THR A 55 -8.62 -20.10 -6.30
C THR A 55 -9.17 -20.16 -4.88
N MET A 56 -9.29 -19.03 -4.20
CA MET A 56 -9.84 -18.93 -2.84
C MET A 56 -11.00 -17.95 -2.78
N PRO A 57 -11.89 -18.07 -1.77
CA PRO A 57 -12.94 -17.08 -1.54
C PRO A 57 -12.36 -15.69 -1.30
N GLN A 58 -13.04 -14.64 -1.75
CA GLN A 58 -12.65 -13.26 -1.47
C GLN A 58 -12.82 -12.88 0.00
N ARG A 59 -13.70 -13.57 0.73
CA ARG A 59 -13.95 -13.37 2.16
C ARG A 59 -13.62 -14.66 2.89
N VAL A 60 -12.55 -14.65 3.67
CA VAL A 60 -12.02 -15.82 4.37
C VAL A 60 -12.14 -15.59 5.87
N LYS A 61 -12.85 -16.47 6.56
CA LYS A 61 -12.85 -16.47 8.03
C LYS A 61 -11.50 -16.98 8.52
N ILE A 62 -10.91 -16.27 9.48
CA ILE A 62 -9.62 -16.63 10.09
C ILE A 62 -9.70 -18.03 10.71
N ALA A 63 -10.85 -18.40 11.28
CA ALA A 63 -11.09 -19.73 11.85
C ALA A 63 -11.12 -20.87 10.80
N ASP A 64 -11.44 -20.57 9.54
CA ASP A 64 -11.44 -21.57 8.45
C ASP A 64 -10.05 -21.69 7.82
N CYS A 65 -9.34 -20.57 7.72
CA CYS A 65 -7.98 -20.48 7.20
C CYS A 65 -7.32 -19.18 7.67
N ASP A 66 -6.35 -19.26 8.58
CA ASP A 66 -5.60 -18.07 8.98
C ASP A 66 -4.63 -17.66 7.87
N LEU A 67 -4.96 -16.56 7.20
CA LEU A 67 -4.15 -16.01 6.12
C LEU A 67 -3.03 -15.12 6.62
N ARG A 68 -3.03 -14.71 7.89
CA ARG A 68 -2.06 -13.75 8.43
C ARG A 68 -0.64 -14.32 8.36
N GLY A 69 0.30 -13.48 7.91
CA GLY A 69 1.68 -13.88 7.64
C GLY A 69 1.89 -14.70 6.37
N ARG A 70 0.82 -15.02 5.63
CA ARG A 70 0.90 -15.77 4.38
C ARG A 70 0.95 -14.85 3.17
N ALA A 71 1.66 -15.29 2.12
CA ALA A 71 1.67 -14.59 0.84
C ALA A 71 0.42 -14.91 0.02
N VAL A 72 -0.19 -13.87 -0.55
CA VAL A 72 -1.34 -13.96 -1.46
C VAL A 72 -0.97 -13.31 -2.79
N ARG A 73 -1.22 -14.01 -3.89
CA ARG A 73 -1.04 -13.53 -5.27
C ARG A 73 -2.38 -13.11 -5.87
N GLY A 74 -2.45 -11.87 -6.34
CA GLY A 74 -3.57 -11.26 -7.05
C GLY A 74 -3.43 -11.31 -8.57
N ALA A 75 -4.06 -10.36 -9.25
CA ALA A 75 -3.96 -10.14 -10.68
C ALA A 75 -2.53 -9.75 -11.10
N ASN A 76 -2.17 -10.09 -12.35
CA ASN A 76 -0.87 -9.76 -12.95
C ASN A 76 0.35 -10.14 -12.09
N GLY A 77 0.25 -11.23 -11.33
CA GLY A 77 1.36 -11.76 -10.51
C GLY A 77 1.63 -11.00 -9.22
N LEU A 78 1.01 -9.83 -9.00
CA LEU A 78 1.23 -9.00 -7.81
C LEU A 78 0.94 -9.80 -6.55
N THR A 79 1.89 -9.82 -5.63
CA THR A 79 1.82 -10.62 -4.41
C THR A 79 1.92 -9.70 -3.19
N ALA A 80 1.37 -10.12 -2.06
CA ALA A 80 1.50 -9.41 -0.79
C ALA A 80 1.43 -10.38 0.40
N VAL A 81 2.16 -10.09 1.47
CA VAL A 81 2.02 -10.80 2.74
C VAL A 81 0.85 -10.20 3.51
N VAL A 82 -0.13 -11.03 3.88
CA VAL A 82 -1.27 -10.60 4.70
C VAL A 82 -0.74 -10.15 6.07
N PRO A 83 -1.02 -8.91 6.51
CA PRO A 83 -0.49 -8.43 7.78
C PRO A 83 -0.99 -9.26 8.97
N SER A 84 -0.11 -9.51 9.93
CA SER A 84 -0.44 -10.20 11.18
C SER A 84 -0.54 -9.25 12.38
N ASP A 85 -0.29 -7.96 12.19
CA ASP A 85 -0.30 -6.92 13.23
C ASP A 85 -1.63 -6.14 13.28
N GLY A 86 -2.70 -6.72 12.73
CA GLY A 86 -4.03 -6.11 12.65
C GLY A 86 -4.18 -5.01 11.59
N THR A 87 -3.12 -4.66 10.86
CA THR A 87 -3.23 -3.73 9.73
C THR A 87 -3.85 -4.38 8.50
N SER A 88 -4.40 -3.55 7.64
CA SER A 88 -4.76 -3.89 6.27
C SER A 88 -3.70 -3.35 5.31
N LEU A 89 -3.68 -3.84 4.08
CA LEU A 89 -2.65 -3.54 3.10
C LEU A 89 -3.25 -3.33 1.72
N VAL A 90 -2.70 -2.36 0.98
CA VAL A 90 -2.88 -2.23 -0.46
C VAL A 90 -1.51 -2.29 -1.13
N ALA A 91 -1.38 -3.17 -2.12
CA ALA A 91 -0.22 -3.27 -2.98
C ALA A 91 -0.58 -2.73 -4.36
N HIS A 92 0.32 -1.94 -4.94
CA HIS A 92 0.26 -1.42 -6.30
C HIS A 92 1.54 -1.79 -7.05
N ALA A 93 1.42 -2.01 -8.35
CA ALA A 93 2.58 -2.09 -9.25
C ALA A 93 2.27 -1.38 -10.57
N LEU A 94 3.13 -0.42 -10.92
CA LEU A 94 3.18 0.19 -12.24
C LEU A 94 4.00 -0.69 -13.20
N ARG A 95 3.48 -0.88 -14.41
CA ARG A 95 4.15 -1.66 -15.46
C ARG A 95 4.15 -0.89 -16.77
N THR A 96 4.92 -1.39 -17.73
CA THR A 96 4.98 -0.83 -19.08
C THR A 96 3.72 -1.10 -19.90
N ASP A 97 2.94 -2.11 -19.52
CA ASP A 97 1.79 -2.62 -20.26
C ASP A 97 0.47 -2.58 -19.46
N GLY A 98 0.44 -1.87 -18.33
CA GLY A 98 -0.70 -1.85 -17.43
C GLY A 98 -0.27 -1.85 -15.97
N GLY A 99 -1.23 -2.11 -15.10
CA GLY A 99 -1.04 -1.97 -13.66
C GLY A 99 -1.70 -3.10 -12.88
N ALA A 100 -1.32 -3.23 -11.62
CA ALA A 100 -1.91 -4.21 -10.71
C ALA A 100 -2.23 -3.57 -9.36
N GLU A 101 -3.32 -4.03 -8.76
CA GLU A 101 -3.72 -3.69 -7.40
C GLU A 101 -4.16 -4.96 -6.65
N LEU A 102 -3.69 -5.09 -5.42
CA LEU A 102 -4.10 -6.14 -4.47
C LEU A 102 -4.45 -5.49 -3.14
N ARG A 103 -5.71 -5.59 -2.73
CA ARG A 103 -6.24 -5.10 -1.45
C ARG A 103 -6.44 -6.28 -0.51
N ILE A 104 -5.88 -6.19 0.68
CA ILE A 104 -6.04 -7.15 1.76
C ILE A 104 -6.55 -6.40 2.98
N ARG A 105 -7.82 -6.63 3.34
CA ARG A 105 -8.44 -6.09 4.55
C ARG A 105 -8.45 -7.15 5.63
N VAL A 106 -7.82 -6.86 6.76
CA VAL A 106 -7.87 -7.70 7.97
C VAL A 106 -8.84 -7.06 8.95
N ASP A 107 -9.88 -7.80 9.34
CA ASP A 107 -10.86 -7.40 10.35
C ASP A 107 -10.82 -8.42 11.49
N GLU A 108 -9.97 -8.16 12.49
CA GLU A 108 -9.78 -9.07 13.62
C GLU A 108 -11.03 -9.20 14.49
N ARG A 109 -11.85 -8.14 14.58
CA ARG A 109 -13.10 -8.16 15.35
C ARG A 109 -14.13 -9.06 14.70
N ALA A 110 -14.23 -9.01 13.38
CA ALA A 110 -15.10 -9.90 12.61
C ALA A 110 -14.47 -11.29 12.36
N GLY A 111 -13.20 -11.50 12.73
CA GLY A 111 -12.46 -12.73 12.42
C GLY A 111 -12.36 -12.99 10.92
N LEU A 112 -12.19 -11.96 10.09
CA LEU A 112 -12.32 -12.01 8.63
C LEU A 112 -11.14 -11.37 7.90
N VAL A 113 -10.66 -12.02 6.84
CA VAL A 113 -9.76 -11.42 5.84
C VAL A 113 -10.52 -11.28 4.51
N THR A 114 -10.51 -10.08 3.94
CA THR A 114 -11.12 -9.80 2.62
C THR A 114 -10.04 -9.45 1.60
N ILE A 115 -10.13 -10.05 0.42
CA ILE A 115 -9.13 -9.95 -0.64
C ILE A 115 -9.80 -9.43 -1.89
N GLY A 116 -9.35 -8.27 -2.36
CA GLY A 116 -9.74 -7.67 -3.62
C GLY A 116 -8.54 -7.59 -4.54
N THR A 117 -8.73 -7.83 -5.82
CA THR A 117 -7.68 -7.61 -6.81
C THR A 117 -8.25 -6.93 -8.03
N ARG A 118 -7.44 -6.06 -8.63
CA ARG A 118 -7.72 -5.40 -9.89
C ARG A 118 -6.44 -5.40 -10.72
N GLY A 119 -6.58 -5.54 -12.02
CA GLY A 119 -5.47 -5.46 -12.95
C GLY A 119 -6.02 -5.14 -14.31
N GLY A 120 -5.48 -4.11 -14.93
CA GLY A 120 -5.76 -3.75 -16.32
C GLY A 120 -4.48 -3.89 -17.11
N ARG A 121 -4.58 -4.52 -18.28
CA ARG A 121 -3.55 -4.37 -19.32
C ARG A 121 -3.97 -3.21 -20.20
N ALA A 122 -3.02 -2.36 -20.58
CA ALA A 122 -3.21 -1.41 -21.65
C ALA A 122 -3.59 -2.19 -22.91
N PRO A 123 -4.77 -1.93 -23.52
CA PRO A 123 -5.21 -2.69 -24.68
C PRO A 123 -4.20 -2.54 -25.84
N HIS A 124 -3.73 -3.65 -26.38
CA HIS A 124 -2.90 -3.65 -27.58
C HIS A 124 -3.78 -3.54 -28.82
N GLY A 125 -3.69 -2.41 -29.53
CA GLY A 125 -4.42 -2.17 -30.77
C GLY A 125 -5.61 -1.22 -30.59
N ARG A 126 -5.90 -0.44 -31.64
CA ARG A 126 -6.91 0.64 -31.64
C ARG A 126 -8.31 0.03 -31.91
N PRO A 127 -9.24 0.00 -30.93
CA PRO A 127 -10.61 -0.44 -31.21
C PRO A 127 -11.27 0.45 -32.27
N ARG A 128 -12.18 -0.12 -33.07
CA ARG A 128 -12.82 0.55 -34.22
C ARG A 128 -13.65 1.80 -33.88
N ALA A 129 -13.85 2.11 -32.60
CA ALA A 129 -14.55 3.30 -32.09
C ALA A 129 -13.67 4.14 -31.14
N PHE A 130 -12.37 4.22 -31.43
CA PHE A 130 -11.40 4.93 -30.59
C PHE A 130 -11.71 6.43 -30.53
N ARG A 131 -12.12 6.91 -29.36
CA ARG A 131 -12.03 8.32 -29.00
C ARG A 131 -10.59 8.60 -28.56
N ALA A 132 -10.04 9.73 -28.99
CA ALA A 132 -8.76 10.19 -28.47
C ALA A 132 -8.86 10.33 -26.94
N PRO A 133 -7.78 10.03 -26.20
CA PRO A 133 -7.75 10.28 -24.78
C PRO A 133 -8.08 11.73 -24.44
N ALA A 134 -8.72 11.95 -23.31
CA ALA A 134 -8.91 13.28 -22.79
C ALA A 134 -7.55 13.92 -22.49
N SER A 135 -7.46 15.24 -22.63
CA SER A 135 -6.25 15.94 -22.18
C SER A 135 -6.17 15.87 -20.65
N ALA A 136 -4.96 15.70 -20.10
CA ALA A 136 -4.76 15.62 -18.66
C ALA A 136 -5.41 16.80 -17.90
N CYS A 137 -5.40 18.00 -18.49
CA CYS A 137 -5.98 19.20 -17.91
C CYS A 137 -7.51 19.28 -17.92
N ALA A 138 -8.18 18.50 -18.77
CA ALA A 138 -9.64 18.45 -18.85
C ALA A 138 -10.23 17.16 -18.24
N ASP A 139 -9.41 16.13 -18.10
CA ASP A 139 -9.82 14.85 -17.55
C ASP A 139 -9.95 14.91 -16.03
N GLY A 140 -11.19 14.88 -15.53
CA GLY A 140 -11.50 14.89 -14.10
C GLY A 140 -11.60 13.50 -13.46
N ALA A 141 -11.32 12.41 -14.20
CA ALA A 141 -11.44 11.06 -13.67
C ALA A 141 -10.41 10.80 -12.58
N HIS A 142 -10.86 10.24 -11.46
CA HIS A 142 -9.98 9.94 -10.33
C HIS A 142 -10.53 8.80 -9.49
N ARG A 143 -9.64 8.13 -8.75
CA ARG A 143 -10.04 7.01 -7.88
C ARG A 143 -9.27 7.03 -6.57
N ALA A 144 -10.01 7.14 -5.47
CA ALA A 144 -9.47 7.03 -4.12
C ALA A 144 -9.20 5.56 -3.73
N GLY A 145 -8.13 5.37 -2.97
CA GLY A 145 -7.83 4.14 -2.26
C GLY A 145 -8.69 3.96 -1.00
N PRO A 146 -8.57 2.81 -0.32
CA PRO A 146 -9.33 2.53 0.90
C PRO A 146 -8.83 3.31 2.13
N SER A 147 -7.67 3.96 2.05
CA SER A 147 -7.07 4.72 3.14
C SER A 147 -6.37 5.98 2.66
N LYS A 148 -6.18 6.91 3.59
CA LYS A 148 -5.41 8.15 3.39
C LYS A 148 -4.67 8.54 4.66
N TRP A 149 -3.66 9.39 4.52
CA TRP A 149 -3.06 10.04 5.68
C TRP A 149 -4.07 10.97 6.37
N ARG A 150 -3.81 11.32 7.64
CA ARG A 150 -4.60 12.34 8.31
C ARG A 150 -4.34 13.69 7.63
N LYS A 151 -5.38 14.50 7.48
CA LYS A 151 -5.26 15.88 6.99
C LYS A 151 -4.24 16.67 7.82
N GLY A 152 -3.47 17.54 7.16
CA GLY A 152 -2.38 18.30 7.77
C GLY A 152 -1.10 17.49 8.07
N THR A 153 -1.07 16.19 7.78
CA THR A 153 0.13 15.37 8.04
C THR A 153 1.24 15.69 7.05
N ALA A 154 2.45 15.93 7.56
CA ALA A 154 3.67 15.86 6.76
C ALA A 154 4.25 14.45 6.84
N VAL A 155 4.03 13.64 5.80
CA VAL A 155 4.48 12.25 5.72
C VAL A 155 6.00 12.22 5.73
N GLN A 156 6.59 11.74 6.83
CA GLN A 156 8.03 11.56 6.95
C GLN A 156 8.46 10.33 6.15
N TRP A 157 9.54 10.43 5.36
CA TRP A 157 10.05 9.32 4.56
C TRP A 157 11.58 9.31 4.47
N HIS A 158 12.16 8.12 4.44
CA HIS A 158 13.59 7.89 4.24
C HIS A 158 13.91 7.48 2.81
N TYR A 159 15.08 7.89 2.34
CA TYR A 159 15.57 7.49 1.03
C TYR A 159 16.47 6.27 1.11
N TYR A 160 16.26 5.31 0.21
CA TYR A 160 17.14 4.16 0.02
C TYR A 160 17.75 4.17 -1.39
N ALA A 161 19.07 4.33 -1.46
CA ALA A 161 19.80 4.46 -2.73
C ALA A 161 19.86 3.16 -3.55
N GLY A 162 19.55 2.02 -2.93
CA GLY A 162 19.79 0.72 -3.55
C GLY A 162 21.28 0.38 -3.65
N THR A 163 21.56 -0.87 -4.02
CA THR A 163 22.93 -1.34 -4.23
C THR A 163 23.63 -0.67 -5.41
N ALA A 164 22.86 -0.14 -6.36
CA ALA A 164 23.37 0.59 -7.52
C ALA A 164 23.66 2.07 -7.22
N GLY A 165 23.38 2.57 -6.02
CA GLY A 165 23.66 3.96 -5.64
C GLY A 165 22.95 4.99 -6.54
N LEU A 166 21.73 4.68 -6.96
CA LEU A 166 20.97 5.55 -7.87
C LEU A 166 20.61 6.87 -7.17
N PRO A 167 20.23 7.93 -7.92
CA PRO A 167 20.01 9.24 -7.32
C PRO A 167 18.66 9.36 -6.61
N ARG A 168 18.64 10.17 -5.54
CA ARG A 168 17.43 10.57 -4.79
C ARG A 168 16.55 11.55 -5.56
N GLY A 169 17.16 12.42 -6.36
CA GLY A 169 16.52 13.59 -6.98
C GLY A 169 15.15 13.29 -7.60
N PRO A 170 15.06 12.35 -8.57
CA PRO A 170 13.80 12.03 -9.23
C PRO A 170 12.69 11.54 -8.28
N ILE A 171 13.06 10.76 -7.25
CA ILE A 171 12.10 10.29 -6.23
C ILE A 171 11.59 11.45 -5.38
N ALA A 172 12.49 12.33 -4.94
CA ALA A 172 12.11 13.49 -4.15
C ALA A 172 11.23 14.47 -4.95
N THR A 173 11.53 14.67 -6.24
CA THR A 173 10.72 15.49 -7.14
C THR A 173 9.33 14.88 -7.33
N GLY A 174 9.23 13.57 -7.62
CA GLY A 174 7.93 12.94 -7.81
C GLY A 174 7.03 12.97 -6.58
N VAL A 175 7.59 12.78 -5.38
CA VAL A 175 6.86 12.98 -4.11
C VAL A 175 6.42 14.43 -3.95
N SER A 176 7.27 15.39 -4.30
CA SER A 176 6.97 16.83 -4.26
C SER A 176 5.85 17.20 -5.24
N ASN A 177 5.83 16.64 -6.45
CA ASN A 177 4.83 16.94 -7.47
C ASN A 177 3.41 16.70 -6.95
N MET A 178 3.20 15.60 -6.23
CA MET A 178 1.92 15.27 -5.59
C MET A 178 1.51 16.27 -4.50
N VAL A 179 2.37 16.52 -3.51
CA VAL A 179 1.99 17.37 -2.35
C VAL A 179 2.00 18.88 -2.66
N ASN A 180 2.63 19.28 -3.75
CA ASN A 180 2.66 20.65 -4.24
C ASN A 180 1.77 20.89 -5.46
N ALA A 181 0.96 19.89 -5.85
CA ALA A 181 0.04 19.95 -6.96
C ALA A 181 0.66 20.51 -8.25
N HIS A 182 1.89 20.06 -8.56
CA HIS A 182 2.60 20.49 -9.75
C HIS A 182 1.91 19.94 -10.99
N THR A 183 1.65 20.79 -11.98
CA THR A 183 0.91 20.45 -13.21
C THR A 183 1.49 21.25 -14.37
N ASP A 184 1.36 20.76 -15.60
CA ASP A 184 1.58 21.54 -16.82
C ASP A 184 0.33 22.36 -17.23
N CYS A 185 -0.79 22.18 -16.53
CA CYS A 185 -2.02 22.92 -16.72
C CYS A 185 -1.94 24.34 -16.14
N ASN A 186 -2.66 25.28 -16.76
CA ASN A 186 -3.07 26.59 -16.22
C ASN A 186 -2.03 27.29 -15.29
N GLY A 187 -0.78 27.46 -15.75
CA GLY A 187 0.23 28.23 -15.02
C GLY A 187 1.16 27.44 -14.10
N GLY A 188 1.21 26.11 -14.20
CA GLY A 188 2.30 25.31 -13.63
C GLY A 188 2.02 24.67 -12.25
N ARG A 189 0.84 24.96 -11.68
CA ARG A 189 0.44 24.50 -10.35
C ARG A 189 -1.06 24.64 -10.14
N PHE A 190 -1.72 23.59 -9.63
CA PHE A 190 -3.11 23.70 -9.17
C PHE A 190 -3.18 24.32 -7.77
N ALA A 191 -4.27 25.04 -7.50
CA ALA A 191 -4.53 25.67 -6.22
C ALA A 191 -6.01 25.47 -5.81
N PRO A 192 -6.32 25.30 -4.52
CA PRO A 192 -5.40 25.23 -3.37
C PRO A 192 -4.51 23.97 -3.36
N LEU A 193 -3.43 23.97 -2.56
CA LEU A 193 -2.62 22.76 -2.38
C LEU A 193 -3.39 21.73 -1.55
N PRO A 194 -3.20 20.41 -1.75
CA PRO A 194 -3.84 19.42 -0.90
C PRO A 194 -3.34 19.53 0.54
N ASP A 195 -4.24 19.33 1.51
CA ASP A 195 -3.93 19.37 2.95
C ASP A 195 -3.21 18.09 3.43
N VAL A 196 -2.06 17.82 2.81
CA VAL A 196 -1.08 16.79 3.15
C VAL A 196 0.29 17.24 2.65
N GLY A 197 1.35 16.85 3.34
CA GLY A 197 2.72 17.20 3.00
C GLY A 197 3.63 15.98 2.97
N ALA A 198 4.86 16.21 2.52
CA ALA A 198 5.94 15.23 2.60
C ALA A 198 7.16 15.87 3.28
N ARG A 199 7.86 15.09 4.10
CA ARG A 199 9.09 15.51 4.77
C ARG A 199 10.16 14.45 4.58
N TYR A 200 11.22 14.81 3.87
CA TYR A 200 12.39 13.96 3.75
C TYR A 200 13.10 13.86 5.11
N ALA A 201 13.31 12.63 5.59
CA ALA A 201 13.90 12.30 6.89
C ALA A 201 15.35 11.81 6.79
N GLY A 202 15.96 11.86 5.60
CA GLY A 202 17.35 11.46 5.37
C GLY A 202 17.50 10.14 4.60
N GLN A 203 18.73 9.85 4.22
CA GLN A 203 19.08 8.61 3.54
C GLN A 203 19.38 7.54 4.58
N GLY A 204 18.95 6.31 4.33
CA GLY A 204 19.22 5.15 5.17
C GLY A 204 19.59 3.92 4.36
N ASN A 205 20.06 2.88 5.06
CA ASN A 205 20.38 1.58 4.48
C ASN A 205 19.22 0.58 4.61
N ARG A 206 18.12 1.00 5.22
CA ARG A 206 16.90 0.21 5.32
C ARG A 206 16.20 0.24 3.96
N PRO A 207 15.98 -0.90 3.30
CA PRO A 207 15.26 -0.94 2.03
C PRO A 207 13.74 -0.75 2.24
N PRO A 208 13.00 -0.33 1.20
CA PRO A 208 11.54 -0.48 1.18
C PRO A 208 11.14 -1.94 1.45
N ASN A 209 10.02 -2.17 2.15
CA ASN A 209 9.41 -3.50 2.37
C ASN A 209 8.65 -3.98 1.15
N VAL A 210 9.38 -3.99 0.04
CA VAL A 210 9.00 -4.58 -1.23
C VAL A 210 9.98 -5.73 -1.48
N THR A 211 9.45 -6.92 -1.74
CA THR A 211 10.28 -8.10 -1.99
C THR A 211 10.90 -8.06 -3.38
N SER A 212 11.79 -9.01 -3.68
CA SER A 212 12.34 -9.17 -5.03
C SER A 212 11.29 -9.40 -6.12
N ALA A 213 10.07 -9.83 -5.79
CA ALA A 213 8.99 -10.07 -6.74
C ALA A 213 8.06 -8.85 -6.91
N ALA A 214 8.49 -7.65 -6.51
CA ALA A 214 7.64 -6.44 -6.44
C ALA A 214 6.39 -6.66 -5.57
N ALA A 215 6.52 -7.48 -4.52
CA ALA A 215 5.43 -7.83 -3.61
C ALA A 215 5.57 -7.07 -2.29
N CYS A 216 4.46 -6.78 -1.62
CA CYS A 216 4.52 -6.15 -0.30
C CYS A 216 4.92 -7.15 0.78
N ALA A 217 5.98 -6.82 1.52
CA ALA A 217 6.50 -7.62 2.61
C ALA A 217 5.80 -7.27 3.94
N LYS A 218 6.40 -7.69 5.06
CA LYS A 218 5.88 -7.34 6.38
C LYS A 218 6.15 -5.87 6.68
N ARG A 219 5.13 -5.20 7.21
CA ARG A 219 5.19 -3.84 7.74
C ARG A 219 6.31 -3.67 8.77
N ASP A 220 7.01 -2.55 8.72
CA ASP A 220 8.24 -2.35 9.48
C ASP A 220 8.33 -1.03 10.25
N ARG A 221 7.28 -0.20 10.11
CA ARG A 221 7.04 1.08 10.80
C ARG A 221 7.88 2.25 10.31
N VAL A 222 8.45 2.15 9.11
CA VAL A 222 9.24 3.20 8.49
C VAL A 222 8.83 3.38 7.05
N ASN A 223 8.45 4.61 6.65
CA ASN A 223 8.24 4.90 5.24
C ASN A 223 9.60 5.01 4.53
N THR A 224 9.84 4.13 3.57
CA THR A 224 11.09 4.08 2.82
C THR A 224 10.82 4.07 1.34
N PHE A 225 11.39 5.05 0.64
CA PHE A 225 11.26 5.23 -0.80
C PHE A 225 12.63 5.09 -1.46
N GLY A 226 12.71 4.34 -2.55
CA GLY A 226 14.01 4.12 -3.14
C GLY A 226 14.06 3.12 -4.28
N TRP A 227 15.25 2.58 -4.45
CA TRP A 227 15.61 1.71 -5.55
C TRP A 227 15.80 0.28 -5.07
N LEU A 228 15.13 -0.68 -5.73
CA LEU A 228 15.34 -2.10 -5.46
C LEU A 228 15.55 -2.88 -6.76
N SER A 229 16.35 -3.93 -6.67
CA SER A 229 16.65 -4.80 -7.82
C SER A 229 15.44 -5.57 -8.36
N LEU A 230 14.35 -5.69 -7.58
CA LEU A 230 13.13 -6.46 -7.86
C LEU A 230 13.39 -7.65 -8.81
N GLN A 231 14.40 -8.48 -8.47
CA GLN A 231 15.01 -9.41 -9.41
C GLN A 231 14.10 -10.56 -9.85
N SER A 232 13.04 -10.83 -9.08
CA SER A 232 12.06 -11.88 -9.34
C SER A 232 10.76 -11.31 -9.91
N ALA A 233 10.67 -9.99 -10.12
CA ALA A 233 9.53 -9.35 -10.75
C ALA A 233 9.55 -9.56 -12.27
N GLU A 234 8.39 -9.44 -12.88
CA GLU A 234 8.26 -9.49 -14.34
C GLU A 234 8.98 -8.30 -15.00
N ASN A 235 9.47 -8.49 -16.22
CA ASN A 235 10.31 -7.50 -16.91
C ASN A 235 9.58 -6.21 -17.27
N ASP A 236 8.26 -6.19 -17.24
CA ASP A 236 7.44 -5.00 -17.47
C ASP A 236 7.19 -4.19 -16.20
N VAL A 237 7.49 -4.71 -15.01
CA VAL A 237 7.34 -3.96 -13.74
C VAL A 237 8.35 -2.84 -13.66
N LEU A 238 7.86 -1.62 -13.44
CA LEU A 238 8.66 -0.40 -13.27
C LEU A 238 8.85 -0.05 -11.80
N ALA A 239 7.80 -0.22 -11.00
CA ALA A 239 7.82 0.09 -9.58
C ALA A 239 6.70 -0.64 -8.83
N ALA A 240 6.76 -0.57 -7.50
CA ALA A 240 5.69 -1.02 -6.63
C ALA A 240 5.57 -0.11 -5.40
N THR A 241 4.34 0.07 -4.95
CA THR A 241 4.01 0.79 -3.73
C THR A 241 3.15 -0.06 -2.81
N CYS A 242 3.52 -0.07 -1.53
CA CYS A 242 2.85 -0.79 -0.46
C CYS A 242 2.30 0.20 0.55
N THR A 243 1.03 0.10 0.88
CA THR A 243 0.35 1.00 1.83
C THR A 243 -0.34 0.20 2.92
N TRP A 244 0.12 0.32 4.15
CA TRP A 244 -0.52 -0.29 5.32
C TRP A 244 -1.44 0.72 6.01
N HIS A 245 -2.59 0.24 6.49
CA HIS A 245 -3.60 1.10 7.08
C HIS A 245 -4.40 0.43 8.20
N LEU A 246 -4.90 1.25 9.12
CA LEU A 246 -5.87 0.88 10.16
C LEU A 246 -7.19 1.59 9.86
N GLY A 247 -8.24 0.81 9.60
CA GLY A 247 -9.50 1.38 9.10
C GLY A 247 -9.25 2.15 7.81
N SER A 248 -9.60 3.43 7.78
CA SER A 248 -9.35 4.34 6.65
C SER A 248 -8.08 5.20 6.79
N THR A 249 -7.27 4.98 7.83
CA THR A 249 -6.07 5.78 8.10
C THR A 249 -4.82 5.03 7.65
N THR A 250 -4.10 5.58 6.68
CA THR A 250 -2.76 5.11 6.30
C THR A 250 -1.81 5.31 7.47
N VAL A 251 -1.02 4.28 7.77
CA VAL A 251 -0.03 4.29 8.85
C VAL A 251 1.40 4.13 8.35
N GLU A 252 1.57 3.60 7.14
CA GLU A 252 2.88 3.36 6.54
C GLU A 252 2.77 3.16 5.04
N THR A 253 3.78 3.62 4.31
CA THR A 253 3.93 3.46 2.86
C THR A 253 5.37 3.21 2.50
N ASP A 254 5.61 2.26 1.61
CA ASP A 254 6.91 1.99 1.00
C ASP A 254 6.82 1.99 -0.52
N MET A 255 7.85 2.49 -1.18
CA MET A 255 7.89 2.66 -2.62
C MET A 255 9.24 2.21 -3.17
N ALA A 256 9.22 1.36 -4.18
CA ALA A 256 10.42 0.81 -4.79
C ALA A 256 10.38 0.89 -6.31
N LEU A 257 11.37 1.56 -6.91
CA LEU A 257 11.61 1.58 -8.34
C LEU A 257 12.58 0.44 -8.74
N GLN A 258 12.28 -0.24 -9.85
CA GLN A 258 13.03 -1.38 -10.37
C GLN A 258 14.39 -0.96 -10.94
N VAL A 259 15.49 -1.47 -10.40
CA VAL A 259 16.83 -1.23 -10.96
C VAL A 259 17.17 -2.22 -12.07
N ARG A 260 16.80 -3.49 -11.93
CA ARG A 260 17.27 -4.56 -12.81
C ARG A 260 16.57 -4.49 -14.16
N GLY A 261 17.37 -4.48 -15.23
CA GLY A 261 16.85 -4.53 -16.60
C GLY A 261 16.04 -3.30 -16.99
N LYS A 262 16.30 -2.15 -16.33
CA LYS A 262 15.67 -0.86 -16.63
C LYS A 262 16.73 0.16 -16.96
N LYS A 263 16.44 0.97 -17.98
CA LYS A 263 17.20 2.18 -18.28
C LYS A 263 16.44 3.34 -17.68
N TRP A 264 17.06 4.07 -16.77
CA TRP A 264 16.45 5.21 -16.11
C TRP A 264 16.95 6.51 -16.72
N TRP A 265 16.02 7.39 -17.00
CA TRP A 265 16.26 8.74 -17.46
C TRP A 265 15.83 9.72 -16.36
N THR A 266 16.71 10.66 -16.07
CA THR A 266 16.57 11.59 -14.93
C THR A 266 16.62 13.06 -15.32
N SER A 267 17.06 13.39 -16.55
CA SER A 267 17.15 14.76 -17.08
C SER A 267 17.59 14.77 -18.55
N GLY A 268 17.31 15.85 -19.28
CA GLY A 268 17.79 16.06 -20.66
C GLY A 268 16.99 15.29 -21.71
N THR A 269 17.57 14.96 -22.86
CA THR A 269 16.87 14.18 -23.89
C THR A 269 16.71 12.72 -23.46
N CYS A 270 15.51 12.16 -23.60
CA CYS A 270 15.26 10.76 -23.27
C CYS A 270 16.08 9.81 -24.16
N PRO A 271 16.92 8.93 -23.58
CA PRO A 271 17.53 7.83 -24.31
C PRO A 271 16.48 6.80 -24.73
N ALA A 272 16.60 6.25 -25.95
CA ALA A 272 15.67 5.24 -26.44
C ALA A 272 15.58 4.02 -25.49
N GLY A 273 14.35 3.64 -25.16
CA GLY A 273 14.06 2.53 -24.24
C GLY A 273 14.27 2.88 -22.75
N ALA A 274 14.50 4.15 -22.39
CA ALA A 274 14.57 4.59 -21.01
C ALA A 274 13.23 5.09 -20.48
N TYR A 275 13.05 4.96 -19.17
CA TYR A 275 11.86 5.39 -18.44
C TYR A 275 12.20 6.60 -17.57
N SER A 276 11.29 7.59 -17.52
CA SER A 276 11.47 8.74 -16.63
C SER A 276 11.34 8.29 -15.18
N ALA A 277 12.42 8.42 -14.41
CA ALA A 277 12.43 8.09 -12.99
C ALA A 277 11.50 9.01 -12.19
N GLU A 278 11.40 10.27 -12.59
CA GLU A 278 10.49 11.24 -11.96
C GLU A 278 9.04 10.90 -12.25
N ALA A 279 8.70 10.54 -13.49
CA ALA A 279 7.32 10.18 -13.85
C ALA A 279 6.84 8.96 -13.08
N VAL A 280 7.66 7.90 -13.04
CA VAL A 280 7.38 6.70 -12.22
C VAL A 280 7.24 7.07 -10.75
N ALA A 281 8.17 7.85 -10.18
CA ALA A 281 8.08 8.25 -8.79
C ALA A 281 6.86 9.13 -8.47
N THR A 282 6.43 9.96 -9.42
CA THR A 282 5.23 10.81 -9.26
C THR A 282 3.97 9.94 -9.23
N HIS A 283 3.83 9.00 -10.17
CA HIS A 283 2.75 8.00 -10.18
C HIS A 283 2.67 7.23 -8.85
N GLU A 284 3.78 6.66 -8.43
CA GLU A 284 3.85 5.85 -7.22
C GLU A 284 3.63 6.71 -5.95
N ALA A 285 4.06 7.97 -5.95
CA ALA A 285 3.71 8.91 -4.89
C ALA A 285 2.20 9.16 -4.81
N GLY A 286 1.46 9.09 -5.92
CA GLY A 286 0.00 9.13 -5.90
C GLY A 286 -0.59 8.01 -5.04
N HIS A 287 -0.04 6.79 -5.12
CA HIS A 287 -0.40 5.68 -4.23
C HIS A 287 -0.02 5.93 -2.77
N VAL A 288 1.17 6.49 -2.52
CA VAL A 288 1.60 6.92 -1.17
C VAL A 288 0.57 7.87 -0.54
N PHE A 289 -0.03 8.76 -1.34
CA PHE A 289 -1.05 9.71 -0.89
C PHE A 289 -2.49 9.22 -1.06
N GLY A 290 -2.70 7.94 -1.34
CA GLY A 290 -4.02 7.30 -1.30
C GLY A 290 -4.83 7.40 -2.59
N LEU A 291 -4.23 7.78 -3.71
CA LEU A 291 -4.83 7.60 -5.03
C LEU A 291 -4.63 6.15 -5.51
N THR A 292 -5.43 5.74 -6.47
CA THR A 292 -5.33 4.43 -7.13
C THR A 292 -5.45 4.61 -8.64
N HIS A 293 -5.10 3.57 -9.40
CA HIS A 293 -5.11 3.67 -10.86
C HIS A 293 -6.45 4.18 -11.42
N VAL A 294 -6.39 5.03 -12.44
CA VAL A 294 -7.52 5.37 -13.30
C VAL A 294 -7.39 4.56 -14.58
N GLU A 295 -8.27 3.58 -14.76
CA GLU A 295 -8.23 2.66 -15.90
C GLU A 295 -9.07 3.19 -17.06
N GLY A 296 -8.65 2.91 -18.29
CA GLY A 296 -9.33 3.37 -19.50
C GLY A 296 -8.34 4.05 -20.42
N ILE A 297 -8.47 3.80 -21.73
CA ILE A 297 -7.60 4.43 -22.73
C ILE A 297 -7.91 5.92 -22.88
N GLU A 298 -9.13 6.31 -22.52
CA GLU A 298 -9.58 7.68 -22.43
C GLU A 298 -8.84 8.51 -21.36
N HIS A 299 -8.20 7.83 -20.40
CA HIS A 299 -7.53 8.40 -19.22
C HIS A 299 -6.01 8.22 -19.23
N GLU A 300 -5.42 7.78 -20.35
CA GLU A 300 -4.00 7.41 -20.40
C GLU A 300 -3.02 8.58 -20.18
N ASN A 301 -3.51 9.82 -20.28
CA ASN A 301 -2.72 11.03 -20.03
C ASN A 301 -2.71 11.46 -18.55
N LEU A 302 -3.50 10.81 -17.68
CA LEU A 302 -3.48 11.11 -16.24
C LEU A 302 -2.25 10.51 -15.57
N THR A 303 -1.75 11.16 -14.52
CA THR A 303 -0.61 10.66 -13.75
C THR A 303 -0.88 9.27 -13.19
N MET A 304 -2.11 9.01 -12.73
CA MET A 304 -2.53 7.72 -12.19
C MET A 304 -3.00 6.72 -13.25
N ALA A 305 -2.72 6.95 -14.54
CA ALA A 305 -2.90 5.92 -15.57
C ALA A 305 -2.04 4.68 -15.26
N PRO A 306 -2.55 3.45 -15.43
CA PRO A 306 -1.92 2.25 -14.90
C PRO A 306 -0.66 1.82 -15.66
N ALA A 307 -0.28 2.48 -16.75
CA ALA A 307 0.84 2.09 -17.60
C ALA A 307 1.75 3.29 -17.89
N LEU A 308 3.05 3.04 -18.07
CA LEU A 308 4.00 4.08 -18.47
C LEU A 308 4.91 3.58 -19.59
N ALA A 309 4.91 4.31 -20.71
CA ALA A 309 5.73 4.00 -21.86
C ALA A 309 7.16 4.54 -21.74
N SER A 310 8.09 3.98 -22.52
CA SER A 310 9.44 4.53 -22.64
C SER A 310 9.38 5.99 -23.11
N CYS A 311 10.21 6.85 -22.52
CA CYS A 311 10.29 8.28 -22.79
C CYS A 311 9.01 9.08 -22.52
N ASP A 312 8.03 8.47 -21.86
CA ASP A 312 6.86 9.20 -21.39
C ASP A 312 7.22 10.06 -20.17
N THR A 313 6.82 11.32 -20.22
CA THR A 313 6.94 12.29 -19.14
C THR A 313 5.60 12.85 -18.70
N SER A 314 4.49 12.47 -19.33
CA SER A 314 3.18 12.97 -18.92
C SER A 314 2.91 12.81 -17.41
N PRO A 315 3.37 11.73 -16.74
CA PRO A 315 3.17 11.58 -15.29
C PRO A 315 4.16 12.37 -14.43
N THR A 316 5.09 13.18 -14.96
CA THR A 316 5.92 14.07 -14.12
C THR A 316 5.10 15.22 -13.52
N THR A 317 3.90 15.47 -14.04
CA THR A 317 3.00 16.49 -13.51
C THR A 317 1.60 15.92 -13.35
N LEU A 318 0.76 16.56 -12.53
CA LEU A 318 -0.60 16.12 -12.24
C LEU A 318 -1.57 16.53 -13.34
N GLY A 319 -2.41 15.59 -13.76
CA GLY A 319 -3.66 15.90 -14.45
C GLY A 319 -4.71 16.47 -13.49
N LYS A 320 -5.80 17.00 -14.06
CA LYS A 320 -6.90 17.58 -13.29
C LYS A 320 -7.54 16.52 -12.37
N GLY A 321 -7.76 15.31 -12.86
CA GLY A 321 -8.31 14.21 -12.07
C GLY A 321 -7.41 13.83 -10.90
N ASP A 322 -6.11 13.72 -11.12
CA ASP A 322 -5.14 13.42 -10.05
C ASP A 322 -5.22 14.47 -8.92
N TYR A 323 -5.28 15.75 -9.30
CA TYR A 323 -5.48 16.86 -8.36
C TYR A 323 -6.84 16.81 -7.65
N ASP A 324 -7.95 16.65 -8.39
CA ASP A 324 -9.30 16.55 -7.84
C ASP A 324 -9.39 15.41 -6.82
N GLY A 325 -8.74 14.27 -7.10
CA GLY A 325 -8.65 13.14 -6.18
C GLY A 325 -7.92 13.48 -4.89
N LEU A 326 -6.80 14.20 -4.94
CA LEU A 326 -6.09 14.66 -3.75
C LEU A 326 -6.95 15.65 -2.95
N ILE A 327 -7.65 16.56 -3.61
CA ILE A 327 -8.57 17.49 -2.94
C ILE A 327 -9.76 16.76 -2.32
N ALA A 328 -10.32 15.74 -2.97
CA ALA A 328 -11.37 14.92 -2.39
C ALA A 328 -10.89 14.19 -1.11
N LEU A 329 -9.64 13.74 -1.08
CA LEU A 329 -9.04 13.08 0.08
C LEU A 329 -8.71 14.08 1.20
N TYR A 330 -8.08 15.19 0.88
CA TYR A 330 -7.43 16.06 1.88
C TYR A 330 -8.14 17.41 2.06
N GLY A 331 -8.86 17.91 1.08
CA GLY A 331 -9.26 19.31 1.00
C GLY A 331 -8.07 20.21 0.64
N GLY A 332 -8.32 21.52 0.57
CA GLY A 332 -7.28 22.52 0.34
C GLY A 332 -6.67 23.05 1.63
N ARG A 333 -5.39 23.41 1.60
CA ARG A 333 -4.71 24.23 2.60
C ARG A 333 -4.32 25.60 2.05
#